data_AF-J9FSZ5-F1
#
_entry.id   AF-J9FSZ5-F1
#
_cell.length_a   1.000
_cell.length_b   1.000
_cell.length_c   1.000
_cell.angle_alpha   90.00
_cell.angle_beta   90.00
_cell.angle_gamma   90.00
#
_symmetry.space_group_name_H-M   'P 1'
#
loop_
_entity.id
_entity.type
_entity.pdbx_description
1 polymer ?
#
loop_
_entity_poly.entity_id
_entity_poly.type
_entity_poly.pdbx_seq_one_letter_code
_entity_poly.pdbx_strand_id
1 'polypeptide(L)' 'MHIGYVRVSSLDQNPDRQLEELRAKGVEKIFIDKMSGKDTERPELQKLLTFIREGD' A
#
# COMPACT_ATOMS: atom_id res chain seq x y z
N MET A 1 -10.69 -7.90 -7.08
CA MET A 1 -9.30 -8.34 -6.81
C MET A 1 -8.86 -7.61 -5.55
N HIS A 2 -8.42 -8.30 -4.49
CA HIS A 2 -8.11 -7.58 -3.26
C HIS A 2 -6.78 -6.83 -3.38
N ILE A 3 -6.86 -5.50 -3.29
CA ILE A 3 -5.71 -4.61 -3.40
C ILE A 3 -5.51 -3.88 -2.06
N GLY A 4 -4.29 -3.92 -1.55
CA GLY A 4 -3.88 -3.29 -0.30
C GLY A 4 -2.98 -2.09 -0.52
N TYR A 5 -3.08 -1.11 0.37
CA TYR A 5 -2.23 0.06 0.42
C TYR A 5 -1.59 0.16 1.80
N VAL A 6 -0.28 0.36 1.83
CA VAL A 6 0.50 0.58 3.06
C VAL A 6 1.30 1.86 2.90
N ARG A 7 1.31 2.69 3.94
CA ARG A 7 2.17 3.87 4.01
C ARG A 7 3.05 3.78 5.24
N VAL A 8 4.36 3.89 5.04
CA VAL A 8 5.35 3.98 6.12
C VAL A 8 6.04 5.34 6.10
N SER A 9 6.22 5.92 7.29
CA SER A 9 6.80 7.26 7.50
C SER A 9 8.32 7.30 7.37
N SER A 10 8.99 6.16 7.33
CA SER A 10 10.44 6.07 7.15
C SER A 10 10.82 4.75 6.48
N LEU A 11 11.94 4.75 5.76
CA LEU A 11 12.52 3.53 5.16
C LEU A 11 12.85 2.46 6.19
N ASP A 12 13.13 2.89 7.43
CA ASP A 12 13.51 2.06 8.57
C ASP A 12 12.31 1.44 9.30
N GLN A 13 11.09 1.96 9.06
CA GLN A 13 9.90 1.30 9.59
C GLN A 13 9.68 0.00 8.81
N ASN A 14 9.63 -1.10 9.56
CA ASN A 14 9.42 -2.43 8.99
C ASN A 14 7.91 -2.65 8.69
N PRO A 15 7.49 -2.70 7.41
CA PRO A 15 6.10 -2.96 7.04
C PRO A 15 5.75 -4.45 7.02
N ASP A 16 6.72 -5.37 7.18
CA ASP A 16 6.54 -6.80 6.93
C ASP A 16 5.35 -7.38 7.68
N ARG A 17 5.17 -7.03 8.95
CA ARG A 17 4.03 -7.52 9.73
C ARG A 17 2.68 -7.11 9.13
N GLN A 18 2.56 -5.86 8.65
CA GLN A 18 1.34 -5.41 7.97
C GLN A 18 1.18 -6.11 6.62
N LEU A 19 2.27 -6.36 5.90
CA LEU A 19 2.24 -7.09 4.62
C LEU A 19 1.80 -8.53 4.81
N GLU A 20 2.28 -9.21 5.85
CA GLU A 20 1.87 -10.57 6.21
C GLU A 20 0.39 -10.63 6.55
N GLU A 21 -0.12 -9.69 7.36
CA GLU A 21 -1.55 -9.61 7.67
C GLU A 21 -2.41 -9.35 6.43
N LEU A 22 -1.94 -8.51 5.50
CA LEU A 22 -2.63 -8.26 4.23
C LEU A 22 -2.63 -9.50 3.33
N ARG A 23 -1.49 -10.18 3.21
CA ARG A 23 -1.40 -11.45 2.46
C ARG A 23 -2.30 -12.51 3.07
N ALA A 24 -2.35 -12.62 4.40
CA ALA A 24 -3.23 -13.55 5.11
C ALA A 24 -4.72 -13.27 4.88
N LYS A 25 -5.08 -11.99 4.66
CA LYS A 25 -6.44 -11.57 4.27
C LYS A 25 -6.77 -11.83 2.79
N GLY A 26 -5.84 -12.41 2.02
CA GLY A 26 -6.03 -12.68 0.60
C GLY A 26 -5.85 -11.45 -0.28
N VAL A 27 -5.07 -10.47 0.16
CA VAL A 27 -4.67 -9.33 -0.68
C VAL A 27 -3.64 -9.80 -1.71
N GLU A 28 -3.99 -9.65 -2.99
CA GLU A 28 -3.18 -10.11 -4.12
C GLU A 28 -2.13 -9.09 -4.53
N LYS A 29 -2.43 -7.80 -4.37
CA LYS A 29 -1.53 -6.70 -4.76
C LYS A 29 -1.40 -5.69 -3.64
N ILE A 30 -0.17 -5.36 -3.27
CA ILE A 30 0.10 -4.38 -2.21
C ILE A 30 0.97 -3.26 -2.78
N PHE A 31 0.53 -2.02 -2.56
CA PHE A 31 1.24 -0.80 -2.90
C PHE A 31 1.83 -0.19 -1.62
N ILE A 32 3.09 0.22 -1.65
CA ILE A 32 3.81 0.68 -0.44
C ILE A 32 4.43 2.04 -0.69
N ASP A 33 3.86 3.09 -0.09
CA ASP A 33 4.47 4.42 -0.07
C ASP A 33 5.42 4.54 1.13
N LYS A 34 6.66 4.96 0.85
CA LYS A 34 7.66 5.28 1.87
C LYS A 34 7.88 6.79 1.91
N MET A 35 7.11 7.46 2.77
CA MET A 35 7.07 8.91 2.81
C MET A 35 6.61 9.41 4.19
N SER A 36 7.17 10.52 4.65
CA SER A 36 6.81 11.09 5.95
C SER A 36 5.34 11.51 5.96
N GLY A 37 4.69 11.51 7.13
CA GLY A 37 3.30 11.94 7.27
C GLY A 37 3.03 13.39 6.83
N LYS A 38 4.10 14.18 6.68
CA LYS A 38 4.09 15.56 6.16
C LYS A 38 4.00 15.61 4.62
N ASP A 39 4.50 14.59 3.94
CA ASP A 39 4.49 14.52 2.49
C ASP A 39 3.08 14.10 2.02
N THR A 40 2.52 14.89 1.10
CA THR A 40 1.19 14.64 0.52
C THR A 40 1.26 13.91 -0.82
N GLU A 41 2.45 13.83 -1.42
CA GLU A 41 2.71 13.19 -2.71
C GLU A 41 2.76 11.67 -2.57
N ARG A 42 1.63 10.99 -2.82
CA ARG A 42 1.47 9.53 -2.69
C ARG A 42 1.47 8.84 -4.06
N PRO A 43 2.64 8.66 -4.71
CA PRO A 43 2.70 8.10 -6.06
C PRO A 43 2.18 6.67 -6.13
N GLU A 44 2.41 5.83 -5.11
CA GLU A 44 1.92 4.45 -5.10
C GLU A 44 0.40 4.39 -4.89
N LEU A 45 -0.15 5.29 -4.08
CA LEU A 45 -1.61 5.43 -3.98
C LEU A 45 -2.24 5.86 -5.31
N GLN A 46 -1.63 6.79 -6.04
CA GLN A 46 -2.14 7.23 -7.34
C GLN A 46 -2.09 6.09 -8.38
N LYS A 47 -1.02 5.29 -8.37
CA LYS A 47 -0.95 4.07 -9.20
C LYS A 47 -2.02 3.08 -8.81
N LEU A 48 -2.26 2.87 -7.51
CA LEU A 48 -3.34 2.01 -7.03
C LEU A 48 -4.68 2.49 -7.57
N LEU A 49 -4.99 3.79 -7.44
CA LEU A 49 -6.25 4.38 -7.92
C LEU A 49 -6.43 4.26 -9.44
N THR A 50 -5.33 4.21 -10.19
CA THR A 50 -5.33 3.98 -11.64
C THR A 50 -5.40 2.48 -11.98
N PHE A 51 -4.93 1.63 -11.07
CA PHE A 51 -4.85 0.18 -11.26
C PHE A 51 -6.16 -0.53 -10.89
N ILE A 52 -6.87 -0.05 -9.85
CA ILE A 52 -8.19 -0.56 -9.47
C ILE A 52 -9.14 -0.44 -10.66
N ARG A 53 -9.85 -1.51 -10.98
CA ARG A 53 -10.90 -1.50 -12.02
C ARG A 53 -12.25 -1.68 -11.36
N GLU A 54 -13.29 -1.33 -12.10
CA GLU A 54 -14.67 -1.50 -11.64
C GLU A 54 -14.95 -2.99 -11.40
N GLY A 55 -15.28 -3.35 -10.16
CA GLY A 55 -15.48 -4.74 -9.72
C GLY A 55 -14.33 -5.33 -8.89
N ASP A 56 -13.27 -4.56 -8.61
CA ASP A 56 -12.15 -4.98 -7.76
C ASP A 56 -12.32 -4.73 -6.26
#